data_AF-A0A849SDJ8-F1
#
_entry.id   AF-A0A849SDJ8-F1
#
_cell.length_a   1.000
_cell.length_b   1.000
_cell.length_c   1.000
_cell.angle_alpha   90.00
_cell.angle_beta   90.00
_cell.angle_gamma   90.00
#
_symmetry.space_group_name_H-M   'P 1'
#
loop_
_entity.id
_entity.type
_entity.pdbx_description
1 polymer ?
#
loop_
_entity_poly.entity_id
_entity_poly.type
_entity_poly.pdbx_seq_one_letter_code
_entity_poly.pdbx_strand_id
1 'polypeptide(L)' 'MPTQSRAIQLMDTTLRDGEQTQGVSFTPTGKLSIAKALLQSLRVDRIE' A
#
# COMPACT_ATOMS: atom_id res chain seq x y z
N MET A 1 12.53 13.16 -30.51
CA MET A 1 12.41 13.64 -29.12
C MET A 1 12.60 12.44 -28.20
N PRO A 2 13.62 12.40 -27.32
CA PRO A 2 13.69 11.33 -26.34
C PRO A 2 12.52 11.48 -25.37
N THR A 3 11.66 10.46 -25.30
CA THR A 3 10.64 10.37 -24.25
C THR A 3 11.36 10.26 -22.92
N GLN A 4 11.32 11.31 -22.10
CA GLN A 4 11.73 11.21 -20.70
C GLN A 4 10.99 10.03 -20.06
N SER A 5 11.74 9.12 -19.44
CA SER A 5 11.17 8.01 -18.67
C SER A 5 10.29 8.60 -17.57
N ARG A 6 8.96 8.45 -17.71
CA ARG A 6 8.02 8.92 -16.69
C ARG A 6 8.10 7.94 -15.52
N ALA A 7 8.51 8.42 -14.35
CA ALA A 7 8.42 7.64 -13.13
C ALA A 7 6.94 7.41 -12.79
N ILE A 8 6.54 6.14 -12.65
CA ILE A 8 5.21 5.75 -12.18
C ILE A 8 5.30 5.57 -10.67
N GLN A 9 4.43 6.23 -9.92
CA GLN A 9 4.31 6.05 -8.48
C GLN A 9 3.19 5.07 -8.16
N LEU A 10 3.44 4.13 -7.26
CA LEU A 10 2.49 3.15 -6.76
C LEU A 10 2.03 3.54 -5.36
N MET A 11 0.72 3.74 -5.20
CA MET A 11 0.06 3.96 -3.92
C MET A 11 -0.84 2.77 -3.63
N ASP A 12 -0.62 2.13 -2.49
CA ASP A 12 -1.38 0.95 -2.09
C ASP A 12 -2.47 1.33 -1.07
N THR A 13 -3.71 0.93 -1.32
CA THR A 13 -4.88 1.26 -0.47
C THR A 13 -5.37 0.07 0.35
N THR A 14 -4.58 -1.00 0.46
CA THR A 14 -5.00 -2.26 1.12
C THR A 14 -5.45 -2.04 2.56
N LEU A 15 -4.80 -1.14 3.32
CA LEU A 15 -5.16 -0.91 4.72
C LEU A 15 -6.51 -0.20 4.85
N ARG A 16 -6.73 0.90 4.11
CA ARG A 16 -8.01 1.62 4.10
C ARG A 16 -9.14 0.80 3.47
N ASP A 17 -8.99 0.42 2.20
CA ASP A 17 -10.07 -0.20 1.43
C ASP A 17 -10.36 -1.62 1.93
N GLY A 18 -9.33 -2.30 2.43
CA GLY A 18 -9.48 -3.58 3.12
C GLY A 18 -10.45 -3.47 4.29
N GLU A 19 -10.24 -2.54 5.23
CA GLU A 19 -11.14 -2.41 6.38
C GLU A 19 -12.52 -1.83 6.06
N GLN A 20 -12.67 -1.12 4.94
CA GLN A 20 -13.98 -0.67 4.47
C GLN A 20 -14.81 -1.81 3.87
N THR A 21 -14.20 -2.97 3.60
CA THR A 21 -14.88 -4.16 3.09
C THR A 21 -15.64 -4.87 4.21
N GLN A 22 -16.89 -5.27 3.94
CA GLN A 22 -17.75 -5.91 4.93
C GLN A 22 -17.12 -7.19 5.50
N GLY A 23 -17.04 -7.25 6.83
CA GLY A 23 -16.49 -8.40 7.55
C GLY A 23 -14.95 -8.43 7.63
N VAL A 24 -14.27 -7.41 7.11
CA VAL A 24 -12.82 -7.26 7.24
C VAL A 24 -12.50 -6.27 8.37
N SER A 25 -11.59 -6.67 9.25
CA SER A 25 -11.08 -5.81 10.32
C SER A 25 -9.64 -6.23 10.62
N PHE A 26 -8.72 -5.27 10.65
CA PHE A 26 -7.34 -5.56 10.99
C PHE A 26 -7.05 -5.17 12.43
N THR A 27 -6.40 -6.08 13.16
CA THR A 27 -5.85 -5.71 14.46
C THR A 27 -4.76 -4.64 14.28
N PRO A 28 -4.49 -3.79 15.28
CA PRO A 28 -3.42 -2.79 15.19
C PRO A 28 -2.06 -3.40 14.82
N THR A 29 -1.73 -4.56 15.38
CA THR A 29 -0.51 -5.30 15.04
C THR A 29 -0.55 -5.82 13.60
N GLY A 30 -1.70 -6.33 13.15
CA GLY A 30 -1.91 -6.76 11.76
C GLY A 30 -1.67 -5.61 10.77
N LYS A 31 -2.22 -4.43 11.04
CA LYS A 31 -1.98 -3.22 10.24
C LYS A 31 -0.50 -2.88 10.12
N LEU A 32 0.23 -2.93 11.24
CA LEU A 32 1.66 -2.65 11.26
C LEU A 32 2.46 -3.67 10.42
N SER A 33 2.10 -4.94 10.51
CA SER A 33 2.74 -6.00 9.71
C SER A 33 2.48 -5.81 8.21
N ILE A 34 1.25 -5.49 7.82
CA ILE A 34 0.87 -5.21 6.43
C ILE A 34 1.61 -3.96 5.93
N ALA A 35 1.61 -2.86 6.69
CA ALA A 35 2.31 -1.62 6.33
C ALA A 35 3.82 -1.86 6.08
N LYS A 36 4.47 -2.64 6.95
CA LYS A 36 5.88 -3.02 6.78
C LYS A 36 6.09 -3.86 5.52
N ALA A 37 5.22 -4.85 5.27
CA ALA A 37 5.31 -5.66 4.06
C ALA A 37 5.19 -4.81 2.79
N LEU A 38 4.21 -3.89 2.74
CA LEU A 38 3.99 -3.00 1.60
C LEU A 38 5.18 -2.05 1.37
N LEU A 39 5.66 -1.37 2.42
CA LEU A 39 6.71 -0.36 2.28
C LEU A 39 8.12 -0.95 2.16
N GLN A 40 8.42 -2.05 2.86
CA GLN A 40 9.79 -2.56 2.99
C GLN A 40 10.05 -3.75 2.06
N SER A 41 9.09 -4.66 1.94
CA SER A 41 9.23 -5.86 1.11
C SER A 41 8.80 -5.59 -0.33
N LEU A 42 7.59 -5.07 -0.55
CA LEU A 42 7.05 -4.76 -1.87
C LEU A 42 7.55 -3.41 -2.40
N ARG A 43 7.90 -2.48 -1.51
CA ARG A 43 8.46 -1.15 -1.82
C ARG A 43 7.52 -0.28 -2.66
N VAL A 44 6.24 -0.24 -2.30
CA VAL A 44 5.32 0.77 -2.84
C VAL A 44 5.75 2.16 -2.38
N ASP A 45 5.46 3.19 -3.17
CA ASP A 45 5.88 4.56 -2.85
C ASP A 45 5.08 5.15 -1.69
N ARG A 46 3.80 4.79 -1.57
CA ARG A 46 2.88 5.27 -0.54
C ARG A 46 1.87 4.20 -0.16
N ILE A 47 1.34 4.31 1.05
CA ILE A 47 0.20 3.52 1.54
C ILE A 47 -0.89 4.47 2.06
N GLU A 48 -2.16 4.09 1.92
CA GLU A 48 -3.34 4.77 2.47
C GLU A 48 -4.02 3.94 3.57
#